data_AF-A0A7X7MND4-F1
#
_entry.id   AF-A0A7X7MND4-F1
#
_cell.length_a   1.000
_cell.length_b   1.000
_cell.length_c   1.000
_cell.angle_alpha   90.00
_cell.angle_beta   90.00
_cell.angle_gamma   90.00
#
_symmetry.space_group_name_H-M   'P 1'
#
loop_
_entity.id
_entity.type
_entity.pdbx_description
1 polymer ?
#
loop_
_entity_poly.entity_id
_entity_poly.type
_entity_poly.pdbx_seq_one_letter_code
_entity_poly.pdbx_strand_id
1 'polypeptide(L)'
;MADVTSDLLAAVLAATPDRKSAALRVLRGEDSVGGGEKKNTLPERFVTQRELVKMLGVSAISLWRWKVPGHELGGRRRFRVSEVLTYLESPEFKAHAEELKAVRREKREAFPGTVRRSRGRPCAVQ
;
A
#
# COMPACT_ATOMS: atom_id res chain seq x y z
N MET A 1 17.97 -7.66 43.33
CA MET A 1 17.07 -7.27 42.22
C MET A 1 15.72 -7.83 42.59
N ALA A 2 14.71 -6.98 42.78
CA ALA A 2 13.39 -7.45 43.16
C ALA A 2 12.83 -8.33 42.03
N ASP A 3 12.29 -9.49 42.40
CA ASP A 3 11.75 -10.45 41.46
C ASP A 3 10.51 -9.83 40.80
N VAL A 4 10.62 -9.45 39.53
CA VAL A 4 9.55 -8.81 38.75
C VAL A 4 8.23 -9.59 38.81
N THR A 5 8.31 -10.90 39.05
CA THR A 5 7.19 -11.80 39.23
C THR A 5 6.41 -11.55 40.53
N SER A 6 7.08 -11.23 41.64
CA SER A 6 6.42 -10.95 42.91
C SER A 6 5.71 -9.58 42.89
N ASP A 7 6.33 -8.58 42.26
CA ASP A 7 5.73 -7.25 42.06
C ASP A 7 4.50 -7.30 41.15
N LEU A 8 4.53 -8.12 40.09
CA LEU A 8 3.36 -8.35 39.23
C LEU A 8 2.22 -9.01 39.99
N LEU A 9 2.51 -10.02 40.81
CA LEU A 9 1.49 -10.70 41.61
C LEU A 9 0.87 -9.76 42.65
N ALA A 10 1.68 -8.93 43.31
CA ALA A 10 1.19 -7.91 44.24
C ALA A 10 0.27 -6.89 43.53
N ALA A 11 0.67 -6.42 42.35
CA ALA A 11 -0.11 -5.49 41.54
C ALA A 11 -1.44 -6.11 41.06
N VAL A 12 -1.43 -7.38 40.66
CA VAL A 12 -2.64 -8.12 40.27
C VAL A 12 -3.57 -8.31 41.46
N LEU A 13 -3.05 -8.67 42.63
CA LEU A 13 -3.89 -8.86 43.82
C LEU A 13 -4.54 -7.54 44.28
N ALA A 14 -3.79 -6.44 44.25
CA ALA A 14 -4.26 -5.10 44.63
C ALA A 14 -5.22 -4.44 43.61
N ALA A 15 -5.29 -4.94 42.36
CA ALA A 15 -6.15 -4.36 41.34
C ALA A 15 -7.65 -4.63 41.59
N THR A 16 -8.49 -3.64 41.24
CA THR A 16 -9.95 -3.74 41.30
C THR A 16 -10.49 -4.81 40.33
N PRO A 17 -11.64 -5.45 40.64
CA PRO A 17 -12.22 -6.49 39.78
C PRO A 17 -12.51 -5.98 38.36
N ASP A 18 -12.92 -4.73 38.20
CA ASP A 18 -13.16 -4.14 36.89
C ASP A 18 -11.88 -4.03 36.05
N ARG A 19 -10.77 -3.61 36.66
CA ARG A 19 -9.46 -3.54 35.98
C ARG A 19 -8.93 -4.92 35.62
N LYS A 20 -9.15 -5.92 36.47
CA LYS A 20 -8.84 -7.32 36.17
C LYS A 20 -9.63 -7.81 34.96
N SER A 21 -10.93 -7.52 34.92
CA SER A 21 -11.79 -7.93 33.80
C SER A 21 -11.35 -7.28 32.48
N ALA A 22 -11.03 -5.99 32.49
CA ALA A 22 -10.53 -5.27 31.32
C ALA A 22 -9.16 -5.81 30.86
N ALA A 23 -8.23 -6.01 31.79
CA ALA A 23 -6.92 -6.61 31.47
C ALA A 23 -7.05 -8.03 30.90
N LEU A 24 -7.98 -8.84 31.43
CA LEU A 24 -8.26 -10.18 30.91
C LEU A 24 -8.82 -10.15 29.49
N ARG A 25 -9.70 -9.19 29.16
CA ARG A 25 -10.18 -9.01 27.78
C ARG A 25 -9.06 -8.62 26.82
N VAL A 26 -8.13 -7.76 27.26
CA VAL A 26 -6.93 -7.40 26.48
C VAL A 26 -6.05 -8.64 26.24
N LEU A 27 -5.79 -9.44 27.27
CA LEU A 27 -4.97 -10.65 27.18
C LEU A 27 -5.62 -11.74 26.30
N ARG A 28 -6.96 -11.84 26.31
CA ARG A 28 -7.73 -12.69 25.39
C ARG A 28 -7.77 -12.14 23.96
N GLY A 29 -7.37 -10.88 23.77
CA GLY A 29 -7.34 -10.20 22.49
C GLY A 29 -8.68 -9.58 22.06
N GLU A 30 -9.68 -9.56 22.95
CA GLU A 30 -11.01 -8.99 22.71
C GLU A 30 -10.98 -7.45 22.68
N ASP A 31 -10.27 -6.85 23.64
CA ASP A 31 -10.08 -5.40 23.73
C ASP A 31 -8.62 -5.07 23.42
N SER A 32 -8.23 -5.11 22.14
CA SER A 32 -6.90 -4.64 21.74
C SER A 32 -6.87 -3.11 21.84
N VAL A 33 -6.45 -2.56 23.00
CA VAL A 33 -6.24 -1.11 23.25
C VAL A 33 -4.99 -0.61 22.51
N GLY A 34 -5.07 -0.72 21.20
CA GLY A 34 -4.02 -0.49 20.23
C GLY A 34 -4.62 -0.86 18.89
N GLY A 35 -5.57 -0.03 18.44
CA GLY A 35 -6.25 -0.14 17.15
C GLY A 35 -5.32 0.09 15.96
N GLY A 36 -4.21 -0.63 15.90
CA GLY A 36 -3.53 -0.95 14.66
C GLY A 36 -4.14 -2.26 14.19
N GLU A 37 -5.04 -2.14 13.22
CA GLU A 37 -5.62 -3.22 12.43
C GLU A 37 -4.80 -4.53 12.52
N LYS A 38 -5.32 -5.52 13.27
CA LYS A 38 -4.96 -6.93 13.02
C LYS A 38 -5.57 -7.34 11.68
N LYS A 39 -5.18 -6.67 10.60
CA LYS A 39 -5.31 -7.18 9.24
C LYS A 39 -4.44 -8.42 9.22
N ASN A 40 -5.09 -9.57 9.34
CA ASN A 40 -4.64 -10.89 8.93
C ASN A 40 -3.17 -10.91 8.53
N THR A 41 -2.31 -11.35 9.45
CA THR A 41 -0.88 -11.62 9.29
C THR A 41 -0.62 -12.77 8.31
N LEU A 42 -1.26 -12.74 7.14
CA LEU A 42 -0.71 -13.35 5.95
C LEU A 42 0.37 -12.39 5.47
N PRO A 43 1.64 -12.83 5.34
CA PRO A 43 2.67 -11.98 4.78
C PRO A 43 2.20 -11.50 3.41
N GLU A 44 2.11 -10.19 3.24
CA GLU A 44 1.57 -9.61 2.02
C GLU A 44 2.34 -10.17 0.81
N ARG A 45 1.57 -10.75 -0.11
CA ARG A 45 2.14 -11.41 -1.28
C ARG A 45 2.83 -10.37 -2.15
N PHE A 46 4.12 -10.58 -2.37
CA PHE A 46 4.87 -9.85 -3.37
C PHE A 46 4.36 -10.18 -4.78
N VAL A 47 3.92 -9.14 -5.49
CA VAL A 47 3.44 -9.25 -6.86
C VAL A 47 4.49 -8.79 -7.87
N THR A 48 4.43 -9.38 -9.06
CA THR A 48 5.22 -8.95 -10.21
C THR A 48 4.67 -7.66 -10.81
N GLN A 49 5.50 -6.96 -11.59
CA GLN A 49 5.04 -5.81 -12.38
C GLN A 49 3.86 -6.15 -13.30
N ARG A 50 3.83 -7.36 -13.90
CA ARG A 50 2.75 -7.80 -14.78
C ARG A 50 1.42 -7.95 -14.03
N GLU A 51 1.46 -8.51 -12.83
CA GLU A 51 0.28 -8.64 -11.97
C GLU A 51 -0.19 -7.26 -11.49
N LEU A 52 0.74 -6.39 -11.10
CA LEU A 52 0.43 -5.02 -10.67
C LEU A 52 -0.26 -4.20 -11.79
N VAL A 53 0.23 -4.31 -13.03
CA VAL A 53 -0.40 -3.73 -14.23
C VAL A 53 -1.84 -4.21 -14.42
N LYS A 54 -2.09 -5.52 -14.26
CA LYS A 54 -3.42 -6.10 -14.40
C LYS A 54 -4.36 -5.65 -13.29
N MET A 55 -3.89 -5.57 -12.05
CA MET A 55 -4.71 -5.15 -10.91
C MET A 55 -5.08 -3.67 -10.97
N LEU A 56 -4.12 -2.81 -11.33
CA LEU A 56 -4.35 -1.36 -11.40
C LEU A 56 -5.01 -0.92 -12.72
N GLY A 57 -5.00 -1.77 -13.75
CA GLY A 57 -5.47 -1.40 -15.09
C GLY A 57 -4.59 -0.35 -15.79
N VAL A 58 -3.33 -0.23 -15.37
CA VAL A 58 -2.40 0.83 -15.81
C VAL A 58 -1.25 0.22 -16.61
N SER A 59 -0.78 0.92 -17.65
CA SER A 59 0.35 0.45 -18.46
C SER A 59 1.66 0.33 -17.65
N ALA A 60 2.51 -0.65 -18.01
CA ALA A 60 3.82 -0.83 -17.37
C ALA A 60 4.71 0.42 -17.46
N ILE A 61 4.60 1.16 -18.56
CA ILE A 61 5.34 2.41 -18.79
C ILE A 61 4.89 3.49 -17.81
N SER A 62 3.59 3.58 -17.53
CA SER A 62 3.07 4.52 -16.55
C SER A 62 3.60 4.22 -15.15
N LEU A 63 3.63 2.95 -14.73
CA LEU A 63 4.20 2.54 -13.44
C LEU A 63 5.67 2.90 -13.33
N TRP A 64 6.45 2.72 -14.40
CA TRP A 64 7.85 3.09 -14.42
C TRP A 64 8.04 4.62 -14.32
N ARG A 65 7.23 5.39 -15.06
CA ARG A 65 7.23 6.87 -14.99
C ARG A 65 6.85 7.40 -13.62
N TRP A 66 5.95 6.72 -12.92
CA TRP A 66 5.52 7.07 -11.56
C TRP A 66 6.55 6.70 -10.49
N LYS A 67 7.66 6.05 -10.85
CA LYS A 67 8.73 5.64 -9.92
C LYS A 67 8.20 4.90 -8.69
N VAL A 68 7.24 3.99 -8.92
CA VAL A 68 6.56 3.26 -7.84
C VAL A 68 7.58 2.50 -6.96
N PRO A 69 7.46 2.58 -5.61
CA PRO A 69 8.31 1.85 -4.69
C PRO A 69 8.29 0.35 -4.99
N GLY A 70 9.45 -0.29 -5.06
CA GLY A 70 9.55 -1.71 -5.33
C GLY A 70 10.78 -2.32 -4.68
N HIS A 71 10.64 -3.56 -4.25
CA HIS A 71 11.66 -4.33 -3.54
C HIS A 71 12.40 -5.24 -4.50
N GLU A 72 13.72 -5.34 -4.34
CA GLU A 72 14.52 -6.32 -5.08
C GLU A 72 14.51 -7.65 -4.34
N LEU A 73 13.81 -8.65 -4.90
CA LEU A 73 13.70 -9.99 -4.34
C LEU A 73 14.14 -11.00 -5.41
N GLY A 74 15.30 -11.62 -5.17
CA GLY A 74 15.90 -12.59 -6.10
C GLY A 74 16.33 -11.97 -7.44
N GLY A 75 16.87 -10.74 -7.41
CA GLY A 75 17.33 -10.03 -8.62
C GLY A 75 16.21 -9.53 -9.53
N ARG A 76 14.95 -9.63 -9.11
CA ARG A 76 13.79 -9.10 -9.84
C ARG A 76 12.99 -8.16 -8.95
N ARG A 77 12.53 -7.05 -9.55
CA ARG A 77 11.72 -6.06 -8.85
C ARG A 77 10.32 -6.60 -8.57
N ARG A 78 9.94 -6.60 -7.31
CA ARG A 78 8.64 -7.05 -6.78
C ARG A 78 7.97 -5.90 -6.04
N PHE A 79 6.65 -5.95 -5.97
CA PHE A 79 5.85 -4.86 -5.41
C PHE A 79 4.93 -5.41 -4.33
N ARG A 80 4.75 -4.64 -3.25
CA ARG A 80 3.68 -4.87 -2.26
C ARG A 80 2.51 -3.99 -2.63
N VAL A 81 1.32 -4.57 -2.72
CA VAL A 81 0.14 -3.83 -3.20
C VAL A 81 -0.22 -2.70 -2.26
N SER A 82 -0.18 -2.95 -0.95
CA SER A 82 -0.43 -1.96 0.11
C SER A 82 0.44 -0.72 -0.03
N GLU A 83 1.77 -0.91 -0.10
CA GLU A 83 2.75 0.17 -0.23
C GLU A 83 2.55 0.96 -1.51
N VAL A 84 2.24 0.29 -2.62
CA VAL A 84 1.92 0.97 -3.88
C VAL A 84 0.67 1.81 -3.73
N LEU A 85 -0.39 1.30 -3.08
CA LEU A 85 -1.61 2.06 -2.85
C LEU A 85 -1.38 3.26 -1.93
N THR A 86 -0.67 3.06 -0.81
CA THR A 86 -0.27 4.14 0.10
C THR A 86 0.54 5.21 -0.63
N TYR A 87 1.47 4.81 -1.51
CA TYR A 87 2.22 5.74 -2.33
C TYR A 87 1.32 6.52 -3.30
N LEU A 88 0.36 5.86 -3.95
CA LEU A 88 -0.59 6.53 -4.86
C LEU A 88 -1.53 7.49 -4.12
N GLU A 89 -1.83 7.23 -2.85
CA GLU A 89 -2.63 8.12 -2.00
C GLU A 89 -1.84 9.33 -1.46
N SER A 90 -0.51 9.19 -1.39
CA SER A 90 0.40 10.19 -0.85
C SER A 90 0.32 11.55 -1.58
N PRO A 91 0.56 12.66 -0.87
CA PRO A 91 0.58 14.00 -1.47
C PRO A 91 1.74 14.17 -2.47
N GLU A 92 2.86 13.48 -2.25
CA GLU A 92 4.02 13.50 -3.14
C GLU A 92 3.66 12.97 -4.53
N PHE A 93 2.94 11.83 -4.58
CA PHE A 93 2.48 11.29 -5.85
C PHE A 93 1.47 12.21 -6.52
N LYS A 94 0.56 12.83 -5.77
CA LYS A 94 -0.41 13.78 -6.31
C LYS A 94 0.27 14.98 -6.97
N ALA A 95 1.30 15.56 -6.34
CA ALA A 95 2.09 16.64 -6.92
C ALA A 95 2.77 16.21 -8.23
N HIS A 96 3.42 15.05 -8.23
CA HIS A 96 4.08 14.51 -9.43
C HIS A 96 3.06 14.13 -10.53
N ALA A 97 1.88 13.66 -10.15
CA ALA A 97 0.80 13.35 -11.09
C ALA A 97 0.25 14.62 -11.75
N GLU A 98 0.11 15.71 -10.99
CA GLU A 98 -0.27 17.02 -11.53
C GLU A 98 0.81 17.59 -12.46
N GLU A 99 2.09 17.46 -12.12
CA GLU A 99 3.19 17.82 -13.02
C GLU A 99 3.12 17.03 -14.34
N LEU A 100 2.93 15.71 -14.28
CA LEU A 100 2.77 14.87 -15.46
C LEU A 100 1.53 15.24 -16.29
N LYS A 101 0.46 15.73 -15.66
CA LYS A 101 -0.73 16.26 -16.36
C LYS A 101 -0.43 17.61 -17.00
N ALA A 102 0.28 18.50 -16.32
CA ALA A 102 0.68 19.81 -16.83
C ALA A 102 1.54 19.67 -18.08
N VAL A 103 2.55 18.79 -18.06
CA VAL A 103 3.39 18.48 -19.23
C VAL A 103 2.56 17.93 -20.40
N ARG A 104 1.52 17.11 -20.12
CA ARG A 104 0.61 16.62 -21.16
C ARG A 104 -0.28 17.71 -21.72
N ARG A 105 -0.69 18.67 -20.88
CA ARG A 105 -1.51 19.82 -21.27
C ARG A 105 -0.71 20.76 -22.16
N GLU A 106 0.48 21.15 -21.72
CA GLU A 106 1.41 21.97 -22.49
C GLU A 106 1.74 21.32 -23.85
N LYS A 107 2.00 20.00 -23.87
CA LYS A 107 2.23 19.29 -25.12
C LYS A 107 1.02 19.28 -26.06
N ARG A 108 -0.21 19.27 -25.52
CA ARG A 108 -1.45 19.39 -26.31
C ARG A 108 -1.65 20.81 -26.83
N GLU A 109 -1.30 21.82 -26.03
CA GLU A 109 -1.39 23.23 -26.39
C GLU A 109 -0.31 23.64 -27.41
N ALA A 110 0.89 23.08 -27.31
CA ALA A 110 1.98 23.27 -28.27
C ALA A 110 1.71 22.59 -29.63
N PHE A 111 0.88 21.53 -29.65
CA PHE A 111 0.49 20.81 -30.86
C PHE A 111 -1.01 20.56 -30.91
N PRO A 112 -1.83 21.61 -31.07
CA PRO A 112 -3.27 21.49 -31.15
C PRO A 112 -3.61 20.82 -32.48
N GLY A 113 -3.99 19.53 -32.46
CA GLY A 113 -4.50 18.85 -33.64
C GLY A 113 -3.63 17.75 -34.24
N THR A 114 -2.61 17.23 -33.56
CA THR A 114 -2.15 15.87 -33.90
C THR A 114 -3.21 14.87 -33.43
N VAL A 115 -4.21 14.66 -34.28
CA VAL A 115 -5.10 13.49 -34.20
C VAL A 115 -4.16 12.31 -34.01
N ARG A 116 -4.20 11.69 -32.83
CA ARG A 116 -3.55 10.40 -32.63
C ARG A 116 -4.09 9.53 -33.74
N ARG A 117 -3.28 9.24 -34.76
CA ARG A 117 -3.62 8.26 -35.78
C ARG A 117 -4.10 7.06 -34.98
N SER A 118 -5.39 6.79 -35.07
CA SER A 118 -5.94 5.51 -34.65
C SER A 118 -5.02 4.53 -35.36
N ARG A 119 -4.20 3.80 -34.60
CA ARG A 119 -3.56 2.61 -35.13
C ARG A 119 -4.73 1.65 -35.33
N GLY A 120 -5.48 1.86 -36.40
CA GLY A 120 -6.41 0.90 -36.93
C GLY A 120 -5.59 -0.36 -37.11
N ARG A 121 -5.92 -1.39 -36.35
CA ARG A 121 -5.57 -2.74 -36.77
C ARG A 121 -6.34 -2.95 -38.08
N PRO A 122 -5.70 -3.18 -39.23
CA PRO A 122 -6.39 -3.92 -40.26
C PRO A 122 -6.49 -5.36 -39.73
N CYS A 123 -7.58 -5.66 -39.05
CA CYS A 123 -8.04 -7.04 -38.92
C CYS A 123 -9.03 -7.27 -40.05
N ALA A 124 -8.52 -7.63 -41.24
CA ALA A 124 -9.30 -8.33 -42.26
C ALA A 124 -8.37 -8.94 -43.32
N VAL A 125 -8.77 -10.12 -43.79
CA VAL A 125 -8.29 -10.89 -44.96
C VAL A 125 -7.01 -11.71 -44.68
N GLN A 126 -6.98 -13.05 -44.72
CA GLN A 126 -7.88 -14.08 -45.26
C GLN A 126 -7.70 -15.36 -44.43
#